data_AF-A0AAV3QK43-F1
#
_entry.id   AF-A0AAV3QK43-F1
#
_cell.length_a   1.000
_cell.length_b   1.000
_cell.length_c   1.000
_cell.angle_alpha   90.00
_cell.angle_beta   90.00
_cell.angle_gamma   90.00
#
_symmetry.space_group_name_H-M   'P 1'
#
loop_
_entity.id
_entity.type
_entity.pdbx_description
1 polymer ?
#
loop_
_entity_poly.entity_id
_entity_poly.type
_entity_poly.pdbx_seq_one_letter_code
_entity_poly.pdbx_strand_id
1 'polypeptide(L)'
;MGFAVTLSEGEVIKVCQQSIHLIVLGFSSAVIMEEDLRDEFKYKFKDGKEVFISQQQKKHRIENGAVLRFAVKSFDEEILHISGSLEPAHTGNVQWLEKNLEKWSQVESSKGRSD
;
A
#
# COMPACT_ATOMS: atom_id res chain seq x y z
N MET A 1 -6.57 -12.50 21.50
CA MET A 1 -5.42 -13.07 20.78
C MET A 1 -5.38 -12.37 19.44
N GLY A 2 -4.45 -11.43 19.23
CA GLY A 2 -4.37 -10.69 17.97
C GLY A 2 -3.67 -11.54 16.91
N PHE A 3 -4.27 -11.69 15.74
CA PHE A 3 -3.60 -12.31 14.60
C PHE A 3 -2.47 -11.39 14.13
N ALA A 4 -1.25 -11.91 14.00
CA ALA A 4 -0.15 -11.16 13.41
C ALA A 4 -0.45 -10.92 11.92
N VAL A 5 -0.44 -9.67 11.49
CA VAL A 5 -0.57 -9.31 10.06
C VAL A 5 0.80 -9.43 9.43
N THR A 6 0.93 -10.31 8.43
CA THR A 6 2.15 -10.43 7.63
C THR A 6 2.18 -9.33 6.58
N LEU A 7 3.23 -8.51 6.59
CA LEU A 7 3.46 -7.46 5.60
C LEU A 7 4.51 -7.90 4.58
N SER A 8 4.35 -7.45 3.35
CA SER A 8 5.33 -7.66 2.27
C SER A 8 5.44 -6.40 1.43
N GLU A 9 6.54 -6.29 0.70
CA GLU A 9 6.81 -5.18 -0.20
C GLU A 9 7.02 -5.68 -1.62
N GLY A 10 6.51 -4.93 -2.59
CA GLY A 10 6.63 -5.26 -4.01
C GLY A 10 6.66 -4.00 -4.88
N GLU A 11 7.27 -4.12 -6.04
CA GLU A 11 7.25 -3.08 -7.07
C GLU A 11 5.95 -3.16 -7.86
N VAL A 12 5.25 -2.04 -7.98
CA VAL A 12 4.03 -1.94 -8.79
C VAL A 12 4.39 -1.96 -10.26
N ILE A 13 4.00 -3.02 -10.96
CA ILE A 13 4.24 -3.17 -12.40
C ILE A 13 3.05 -2.69 -13.24
N LYS A 14 1.84 -2.67 -12.66
CA LYS A 14 0.62 -2.23 -13.35
C LYS A 14 -0.43 -1.75 -12.35
N VAL A 15 -1.15 -0.71 -12.71
CA VAL A 15 -2.33 -0.21 -12.00
C VAL A 15 -3.50 -0.26 -12.96
N CYS A 16 -4.61 -0.88 -12.57
CA CYS A 16 -5.87 -0.89 -13.28
C CYS A 16 -6.93 -0.24 -12.38
N GLN A 17 -8.11 0.07 -12.93
CA GLN A 17 -9.22 0.56 -12.12
C GLN A 17 -9.63 -0.43 -11.01
N GLN A 18 -9.53 -1.73 -11.29
CA GLN A 18 -10.00 -2.80 -10.39
C GLN A 18 -8.88 -3.47 -9.59
N SER A 19 -7.61 -3.15 -9.87
CA SER A 19 -6.49 -3.90 -9.28
C SER A 19 -5.16 -3.16 -9.33
N ILE A 20 -4.24 -3.58 -8.47
CA ILE A 20 -2.82 -3.23 -8.49
C ILE A 20 -2.04 -4.52 -8.63
N HIS A 21 -1.15 -4.61 -9.61
CA HIS A 21 -0.29 -5.77 -9.83
C HIS A 21 1.14 -5.43 -9.45
N LEU A 22 1.79 -6.33 -8.69
CA LEU A 22 3.13 -6.15 -8.17
C LEU A 22 4.03 -7.35 -8.44
N ILE A 23 5.33 -7.10 -8.40
CA ILE A 23 6.38 -8.12 -8.30
C ILE A 23 7.04 -8.03 -6.94
N VAL A 24 7.08 -9.14 -6.23
CA VAL A 24 7.68 -9.30 -4.90
C VAL A 24 8.99 -10.05 -5.07
N LEU A 25 10.08 -9.44 -4.58
CA LEU A 25 11.45 -9.99 -4.59
C LEU A 25 11.96 -10.44 -5.98
N GLY A 26 11.32 -10.03 -7.07
CA GLY A 26 11.71 -10.37 -8.44
C GLY A 26 11.19 -11.71 -8.98
N PHE A 27 10.48 -12.51 -8.18
CA PHE A 27 10.03 -13.85 -8.61
C PHE A 27 8.55 -14.15 -8.32
N SER A 28 7.95 -13.50 -7.33
CA SER A 28 6.55 -13.73 -6.99
C SER A 28 5.69 -12.59 -7.54
N SER A 29 4.51 -12.94 -8.03
CA SER A 29 3.52 -11.95 -8.46
C SER A 29 2.53 -11.68 -7.32
N ALA A 30 2.05 -10.45 -7.20
CA ALA A 30 0.99 -10.11 -6.25
C ALA A 30 -0.12 -9.30 -6.91
N VAL A 31 -1.34 -9.48 -6.43
CA VAL A 31 -2.50 -8.66 -6.81
C VAL A 31 -3.20 -8.13 -5.58
N ILE A 32 -3.59 -6.86 -5.64
CA ILE A 32 -4.47 -6.21 -4.67
C ILE A 32 -5.69 -5.73 -5.44
N MET A 33 -6.86 -6.21 -5.06
CA MET A 33 -8.13 -5.85 -5.72
C MET A 33 -8.66 -4.53 -5.16
N GLU A 34 -9.46 -3.79 -5.93
CA GLU A 34 -10.08 -2.52 -5.51
C GLU A 34 -10.82 -2.64 -4.18
N GLU A 35 -11.53 -3.75 -3.96
CA GLU A 35 -12.23 -4.03 -2.69
C GLU A 35 -11.29 -4.19 -1.48
N ASP A 36 -10.01 -4.47 -1.71
CA ASP A 36 -8.97 -4.59 -0.69
C ASP A 36 -8.17 -3.28 -0.51
N LEU A 37 -8.64 -2.18 -1.10
CA LEU A 37 -8.11 -0.83 -0.87
C LEU A 37 -8.96 -0.11 0.17
N ARG A 38 -8.31 0.77 0.96
CA ARG A 38 -9.06 1.72 1.78
C ARG A 38 -9.82 2.71 0.90
N ASP A 39 -11.02 3.08 1.35
CA ASP A 39 -11.96 3.95 0.62
C ASP A 39 -11.37 5.30 0.18
N GLU A 40 -10.34 5.82 0.87
CA GLU A 40 -9.71 7.07 0.47
C GLU A 40 -8.94 6.97 -0.86
N PHE A 41 -8.50 5.79 -1.29
CA PHE A 41 -7.84 5.65 -2.58
C PHE A 41 -8.86 5.67 -3.70
N LYS A 42 -8.67 6.58 -4.66
CA LYS A 42 -9.46 6.62 -5.88
C LYS A 42 -8.59 6.52 -7.10
N TYR A 43 -9.02 5.67 -8.02
CA TYR A 43 -8.43 5.52 -9.34
C TYR A 43 -8.56 6.82 -10.14
N LYS A 44 -7.49 7.18 -10.86
CA LYS A 44 -7.45 8.31 -11.79
C LYS A 44 -6.55 7.98 -12.96
N PHE A 45 -6.86 8.60 -14.10
CA PHE A 45 -5.96 8.70 -15.24
C PHE A 45 -5.35 10.11 -15.28
N LYS A 46 -4.04 10.23 -15.12
CA LYS A 46 -3.32 11.52 -15.09
C LYS A 46 -2.06 11.45 -15.92
N ASP A 47 -1.86 12.43 -16.80
CA ASP A 47 -0.66 12.57 -17.63
C ASP A 47 -0.34 11.28 -18.42
N GLY A 48 -1.38 10.60 -18.91
CA GLY A 48 -1.26 9.33 -19.63
C GLY A 48 -1.01 8.11 -18.73
N LYS A 49 -1.08 8.25 -17.40
CA LYS A 49 -0.77 7.20 -16.43
C LYS A 49 -1.95 6.86 -15.53
N GLU A 50 -2.10 5.58 -15.25
CA GLU A 50 -3.05 5.01 -14.29
C GLU A 50 -2.48 5.15 -12.88
N VAL A 51 -3.26 5.69 -11.94
CA VAL A 51 -2.80 5.97 -10.58
C VAL A 51 -3.94 5.88 -9.56
N PHE A 52 -3.70 5.27 -8.41
CA PHE A 52 -4.55 5.46 -7.23
C PHE A 52 -4.01 6.62 -6.38
N ILE A 53 -4.89 7.55 -5.98
CA ILE A 53 -4.53 8.70 -5.15
C ILE A 53 -5.43 8.72 -3.92
N SER A 54 -4.82 8.85 -2.73
CA SER A 54 -5.58 9.11 -1.50
C SER A 54 -6.25 10.49 -1.57
N GLN A 55 -7.56 10.52 -1.35
CA GLN A 55 -8.33 11.77 -1.27
C GLN A 55 -7.98 12.59 -0.03
N GLN A 56 -7.64 11.91 1.07
CA GLN A 56 -7.22 12.54 2.32
C GLN A 56 -5.77 13.05 2.23
N GLN A 57 -4.90 12.33 1.52
CA GLN A 57 -3.48 12.63 1.40
C GLN A 57 -3.05 12.63 -0.07
N LYS A 58 -3.25 13.74 -0.79
CA LYS A 58 -3.03 13.83 -2.26
C LYS A 58 -1.62 13.45 -2.74
N LYS A 59 -0.63 13.46 -1.84
CA LYS A 59 0.77 13.04 -2.11
C LYS A 59 0.98 11.52 -1.97
N HIS A 60 0.04 10.80 -1.38
CA HIS A 60 0.05 9.34 -1.31
C HIS A 60 -0.50 8.79 -2.62
N ARG A 61 0.41 8.42 -3.51
CA ARG A 61 0.11 7.96 -4.87
C ARG A 61 0.64 6.54 -5.06
N ILE A 62 -0.15 5.70 -5.70
CA ILE A 62 0.23 4.35 -6.11
C ILE A 62 0.21 4.33 -7.63
N GLU A 63 1.40 4.25 -8.23
CA GLU A 63 1.63 4.29 -9.67
C GLU A 63 2.72 3.29 -10.04
N ASN A 64 2.84 2.98 -11.33
CA ASN A 64 3.86 2.08 -11.85
C ASN A 64 5.28 2.51 -11.41
N GLY A 65 6.10 1.55 -10.98
CA GLY A 65 7.46 1.74 -10.45
C GLY A 65 7.53 2.12 -8.97
N ALA A 66 6.40 2.35 -8.30
CA ALA A 66 6.39 2.58 -6.85
C ALA A 66 6.61 1.27 -6.08
N VAL A 67 7.34 1.32 -4.96
CA VAL A 67 7.36 0.22 -3.99
C VAL A 67 6.16 0.36 -3.05
N LEU A 68 5.38 -0.71 -2.94
CA LEU A 68 4.18 -0.76 -2.13
C LEU A 68 4.35 -1.76 -0.99
N ARG A 69 4.06 -1.34 0.24
CA ARG A 69 3.90 -2.22 1.39
C ARG A 69 2.44 -2.64 1.51
N PHE A 70 2.18 -3.93 1.60
CA PHE A 70 0.82 -4.47 1.65
C PHE A 70 0.74 -5.64 2.64
N ALA A 71 -0.48 -5.96 3.08
CA ALA A 71 -0.75 -7.11 3.92
C ALA A 71 -1.03 -8.34 3.07
N VAL A 72 -0.43 -9.48 3.40
CA VAL A 72 -0.67 -10.76 2.71
C VAL A 72 -2.00 -11.36 3.18
N LYS A 73 -2.93 -11.59 2.26
CA LYS A 73 -4.20 -12.31 2.51
C LYS A 73 -4.03 -13.81 2.30
N SER A 74 -3.42 -14.21 1.19
CA SER A 74 -3.15 -15.60 0.85
C SER A 74 -1.95 -15.70 -0.08
N PHE A 75 -1.32 -16.88 -0.10
CA PHE A 75 -0.23 -17.22 -1.02
C PHE A 75 -0.56 -18.55 -1.70
N ASP A 76 -0.48 -18.54 -3.02
CA ASP A 76 -0.53 -19.73 -3.85
C ASP A 76 0.91 -20.16 -4.16
N GLU A 77 1.33 -21.27 -3.55
CA GLU A 77 2.69 -21.80 -3.65
C GLU A 77 2.99 -22.41 -5.03
N GLU A 78 1.98 -22.88 -5.76
CA GLU A 78 2.16 -23.54 -7.05
C GLU A 78 2.55 -22.53 -8.14
N ILE A 79 1.88 -21.37 -8.13
CA ILE A 79 2.11 -20.31 -9.12
C ILE A 79 2.87 -19.10 -8.55
N LEU A 80 3.31 -19.18 -7.29
CA LEU A 80 3.99 -18.11 -6.55
C LEU A 80 3.23 -16.78 -6.59
N HIS A 81 1.92 -16.83 -6.36
CA HIS A 81 1.01 -15.68 -6.45
C HIS A 81 0.47 -15.26 -5.08
N ILE A 82 0.52 -13.97 -4.78
CA ILE A 82 0.06 -13.40 -3.51
C ILE A 82 -1.22 -12.59 -3.74
N SER A 83 -2.25 -12.86 -2.97
CA SER A 83 -3.36 -11.91 -2.79
C SER A 83 -3.02 -10.98 -1.62
N GLY A 84 -3.13 -9.67 -1.85
CA GLY A 84 -2.78 -8.64 -0.87
C GLY A 84 -3.92 -7.68 -0.53
N SER A 85 -3.74 -6.91 0.55
CA SER A 85 -4.65 -5.84 0.97
C SER A 85 -3.90 -4.58 1.41
N LEU A 86 -4.51 -3.43 1.15
CA LEU A 86 -4.12 -2.13 1.66
C LEU A 86 -5.04 -1.64 2.78
N GLU A 87 -5.98 -2.43 3.30
CA GLU A 87 -6.86 -1.99 4.40
C GLU A 87 -6.09 -1.56 5.67
N PRO A 88 -5.04 -2.28 6.14
CA PRO A 88 -4.35 -1.92 7.40
C PRO A 88 -3.57 -0.61 7.33
N ALA A 89 -3.62 0.23 8.37
CA ALA A 89 -3.10 1.62 8.39
C ALA A 89 -1.59 1.83 8.07
N HIS A 90 -0.79 0.77 7.95
CA HIS A 90 0.65 0.81 7.63
C HIS A 90 1.01 0.24 6.25
N THR A 91 0.04 0.23 5.33
CA THR A 91 0.20 -0.20 3.94
C THR A 91 0.07 0.97 2.97
N GLY A 92 0.63 0.82 1.77
CA GLY A 92 0.64 1.84 0.73
C GLY A 92 2.05 2.12 0.20
N ASN A 93 2.22 3.22 -0.53
CA ASN A 93 3.51 3.64 -1.08
C ASN A 93 4.56 3.82 0.03
N VAL A 94 5.64 3.05 -0.01
CA VAL A 94 6.68 3.00 1.03
C VAL A 94 7.34 4.37 1.23
N GLN A 95 7.70 5.04 0.14
CA GLN A 95 8.32 6.37 0.20
C GLN A 95 7.40 7.39 0.89
N TRP A 96 6.09 7.28 0.70
CA TRP A 96 5.13 8.13 1.41
C TRP A 96 5.01 7.73 2.88
N LEU A 97 4.94 6.43 3.18
CA LEU A 97 4.82 5.92 4.55
C LEU A 97 6.00 6.38 5.41
N GLU A 98 7.23 6.19 4.94
CA GLU A 98 8.45 6.56 5.69
C GLU A 98 8.49 8.06 6.02
N LYS A 99 8.15 8.92 5.05
CA LYS A 99 8.09 10.37 5.24
C LYS A 99 7.02 10.84 6.24
N ASN A 100 5.99 10.03 6.50
CA ASN A 100 4.89 10.38 7.40
C ASN A 100 4.93 9.60 8.73
N LEU A 101 5.67 8.50 8.82
CA LEU A 101 6.01 7.79 10.05
C LEU A 101 6.71 8.72 11.05
N GLU A 102 7.67 9.52 10.57
CA GLU A 102 8.39 10.52 11.38
C GLU A 102 7.50 11.66 11.92
N LYS A 103 6.33 11.89 11.30
CA LYS A 103 5.38 12.90 11.78
C LYS A 103 4.46 12.34 12.85
N TRP A 104 4.08 11.07 12.76
CA TRP A 104 3.25 10.42 13.78
C TRP A 104 4.00 10.29 15.11
N SER A 105 5.30 9.97 15.09
CA SER A 105 6.14 9.94 16.30
C SER A 105 6.30 11.32 16.96
N GLN A 106 6.29 12.41 16.19
CA GLN A 106 6.33 13.78 16.72
C GLN A 106 5.00 14.23 17.34
N VAL A 107 3.87 13.75 16.82
CA VAL A 107 2.53 14.06 17.37
C VAL A 107 2.28 13.29 18.68
N GLU A 108 2.80 12.07 18.81
CA GLU A 108 2.71 11.31 20.07
C GLU A 108 3.61 11.89 21.17
N SER A 109 4.84 12.29 20.82
CA SER A 109 5.78 12.86 21.79
C SER A 109 5.39 14.27 22.29
N SER A 110 4.56 14.99 21.54
CA SER A 110 4.00 16.30 21.96
C SER A 110 2.75 16.18 22.84
N LYS A 111 2.08 15.03 22.86
CA LYS A 111 0.98 14.73 23.80
C LYS A 111 1.45 14.38 25.21
N GLY A 112 2.76 14.13 25.42
CA GLY A 112 3.35 13.83 26.72
C GLY A 112 3.91 15.04 27.49
N ARG A 113 3.69 16.28 27.03
CA ARG A 113 4.13 17.52 27.69
C ARG A 113 2.98 18.50 27.89
N SER A 114 1.93 18.05 28.55
CA SER A 114 0.91 18.92 29.14
C SER A 114 0.44 18.26 30.42
N ASP A 115 1.20 18.48 31.49
CA ASP A 115 0.76 18.80 32.87
C ASP A 115 1.98 19.19 33.71
#